data_AF-A0A1B8WIT8-F1
#
_entry.id   AF-A0A1B8WIT8-F1
#
_cell.length_a   1.000
_cell.length_b   1.000
_cell.length_c   1.000
_cell.angle_alpha   90.00
_cell.angle_beta   90.00
_cell.angle_gamma   90.00
#
_symmetry.space_group_name_H-M   'P 1'
#
loop_
_entity.id
_entity.type
_entity.pdbx_description
1 polymer ?
#
loop_
_entity_poly.entity_id
_entity_poly.type
_entity_poly.pdbx_seq_one_letter_code
_entity_poly.pdbx_strand_id
1 'polypeptide(L)'
;MKKALIIMSSTFLLSGTLLFGMVYLAIANYAPQMNGWSDPPGKFSMAMDATMVRVPFTLSIIFMIIGSLLFATVMIDAISAEKIKMNPESKNIEVSEIVKED
;
A
#
# COMPACT_ATOMS: atom_id res chain seq x y z
N MET A 1 -11.91 8.27 -14.70
CA MET A 1 -11.06 8.55 -13.52
C MET A 1 -10.72 7.31 -12.70
N LYS A 2 -11.65 6.40 -12.37
CA LYS A 2 -11.38 5.19 -11.56
C LYS A 2 -10.25 4.27 -12.07
N LYS A 3 -10.12 4.07 -13.40
CA LYS A 3 -9.04 3.25 -13.98
C LYS A 3 -7.63 3.82 -13.70
N ALA A 4 -7.47 5.14 -13.80
CA ALA A 4 -6.20 5.79 -13.50
C ALA A 4 -5.84 5.64 -12.02
N LEU A 5 -6.85 5.73 -11.14
CA LEU A 5 -6.70 5.53 -9.69
C LEU A 5 -6.24 4.11 -9.36
N ILE A 6 -6.80 3.08 -10.02
CA ILE A 6 -6.38 1.68 -9.87
C ILE A 6 -4.94 1.48 -10.34
N ILE A 7 -4.58 2.02 -11.50
CA ILE A 7 -3.21 1.91 -12.04
C ILE A 7 -2.21 2.63 -11.13
N MET A 8 -2.56 3.81 -10.63
CA MET A 8 -1.69 4.60 -9.76
C MET A 8 -1.50 3.91 -8.40
N SER A 9 -2.57 3.40 -7.78
CA SER A 9 -2.49 2.72 -6.48
C SER A 9 -1.71 1.41 -6.58
N SER A 10 -1.98 0.59 -7.61
CA SER A 10 -1.22 -0.64 -7.86
C SER A 10 0.25 -0.38 -8.17
N THR A 11 0.58 0.65 -8.95
CA THR A 11 1.97 1.02 -9.24
C THR A 11 2.70 1.51 -7.98
N PHE A 12 2.04 2.33 -7.14
CA PHE A 12 2.62 2.80 -5.88
C PHE A 12 2.85 1.67 -4.87
N LEU A 13 1.90 0.75 -4.74
CA LEU A 13 2.05 -0.43 -3.89
C LEU A 13 3.19 -1.32 -4.37
N LEU A 14 3.19 -1.68 -5.66
CA LEU A 14 4.19 -2.58 -6.22
C LEU A 14 5.59 -1.98 -6.13
N SER A 15 5.75 -0.70 -6.48
CA SER A 15 7.04 0.00 -6.38
C SER A 15 7.50 0.16 -4.94
N GLY A 16 6.60 0.50 -3.99
CA GLY A 16 6.91 0.56 -2.56
C GLY A 16 7.39 -0.79 -2.01
N THR A 17 6.70 -1.88 -2.33
CA THR A 17 7.07 -3.24 -1.91
C THR A 17 8.40 -3.69 -2.53
N LEU A 18 8.63 -3.41 -3.82
CA LEU A 18 9.92 -3.70 -4.48
C LEU A 18 11.06 -2.93 -3.84
N LEU A 19 10.88 -1.63 -3.59
CA LEU A 19 11.89 -0.79 -2.95
C LEU A 19 12.21 -1.29 -1.54
N PHE A 20 11.19 -1.64 -0.76
CA PHE A 20 11.35 -2.25 0.56
C PHE A 20 12.14 -3.56 0.50
N GLY A 21 11.79 -4.45 -0.44
CA GLY A 21 12.51 -5.70 -0.66
C GLY A 21 13.98 -5.50 -1.03
N MET A 22 14.28 -4.52 -1.89
CA MET A 22 15.65 -4.19 -2.28
C MET A 22 16.49 -3.68 -1.10
N VAL A 23 15.89 -2.90 -0.19
CA VAL A 23 16.58 -2.47 1.04
C VAL A 23 16.98 -3.68 1.89
N TYR A 24 16.05 -4.62 2.11
CA TYR A 24 16.36 -5.83 2.87
C TYR A 24 17.39 -6.70 2.17
N LEU A 25 17.36 -6.78 0.85
CA LEU A 25 18.33 -7.53 0.07
C LEU A 25 19.74 -6.91 0.15
N ALA A 26 19.84 -5.58 0.11
CA ALA A 26 21.10 -4.87 0.32
C ALA A 26 21.67 -5.11 1.74
N ILE A 27 20.82 -5.06 2.76
CA ILE A 27 21.20 -5.36 4.14
C ILE A 27 21.61 -6.82 4.27
N ALA A 28 20.89 -7.77 3.66
CA ALA A 28 21.23 -9.19 3.68
C ALA A 28 22.58 -9.48 3.00
N ASN A 29 22.94 -8.75 1.95
CA ASN A 29 24.24 -8.86 1.30
C ASN A 29 25.38 -8.25 2.14
N TYR A 30 25.08 -7.19 2.91
CA TYR A 30 26.07 -6.51 3.75
C TYR A 30 26.26 -7.18 5.12
N ALA A 31 25.21 -7.81 5.65
CA ALA A 31 25.19 -8.43 6.98
C ALA A 31 26.34 -9.44 7.25
N PRO A 32 26.77 -10.29 6.29
CA PRO A 32 27.89 -11.21 6.49
C PRO A 32 29.25 -10.52 6.66
N GLN A 33 29.39 -9.27 6.22
CA GLN A 33 30.63 -8.49 6.34
C GLN A 33 30.73 -7.77 7.69
N MET A 34 29.69 -7.80 8.52
CA MET A 34 29.67 -7.14 9.83
C MET A 34 30.13 -8.10 10.94
N ASN A 35 31.29 -7.84 11.54
CA ASN A 35 31.79 -8.58 12.70
C ASN A 35 31.07 -8.18 14.01
N GLY A 36 30.76 -9.16 14.87
CA GLY A 36 30.21 -8.97 16.22
C GLY A 36 28.73 -8.58 16.26
N TRP A 37 27.80 -9.55 16.24
CA TRP A 37 26.33 -9.31 16.25
C TRP A 37 25.75 -8.86 17.60
N SER A 38 26.58 -8.82 18.65
CA SER A 38 26.14 -8.67 20.05
C SER A 38 26.36 -7.28 20.65
N ASP A 39 26.93 -6.33 19.91
CA ASP A 39 27.22 -4.98 20.42
C ASP A 39 26.08 -3.99 20.11
N PRO A 40 25.54 -3.27 21.13
CA PRO A 40 24.66 -2.13 20.91
C PRO A 40 25.43 -0.99 20.22
N PRO A 41 24.83 -0.19 19.32
CA PRO A 41 23.43 -0.12 18.87
C PRO A 41 23.11 -1.11 17.74
N GLY A 42 21.86 -1.59 17.71
CA GLY A 42 21.41 -2.70 16.85
C GLY A 42 21.89 -2.65 15.39
N LYS A 43 22.46 -3.79 14.95
CA LYS A 43 23.08 -4.03 13.63
C LYS A 43 22.28 -3.54 12.42
N PHE A 44 20.95 -3.57 12.50
CA PHE A 44 20.10 -3.09 11.41
C PHE A 44 20.30 -1.59 11.13
N SER A 45 20.37 -0.75 12.16
CA SER A 45 20.63 0.68 11.97
C SER A 45 22.04 0.95 11.44
N MET A 46 23.04 0.21 11.93
CA MET A 46 24.41 0.31 11.42
C MET A 46 24.51 -0.15 9.96
N ALA A 47 23.82 -1.23 9.59
CA ALA A 47 23.78 -1.73 8.22
C ALA A 47 23.09 -0.71 7.30
N MET A 48 22.00 -0.08 7.76
CA MET A 48 21.30 0.97 7.00
C MET A 48 22.16 2.20 6.75
N ASP A 49 22.94 2.63 7.75
CA ASP A 49 23.85 3.77 7.63
C ASP A 49 25.05 3.43 6.74
N ALA A 50 25.62 2.23 6.90
CA ALA A 50 26.76 1.77 6.10
C ALA A 50 26.42 1.56 4.62
N THR A 51 25.20 1.09 4.32
CA THR A 51 24.72 0.88 2.94
C THR A 51 24.00 2.11 2.38
N MET A 52 23.89 3.20 3.16
CA MET A 52 23.17 4.43 2.80
C MET A 52 21.70 4.21 2.37
N VAL A 53 21.11 3.07 2.75
CA VAL A 53 19.72 2.68 2.36
C VAL A 53 18.66 3.26 3.29
N ARG A 54 19.03 4.09 4.26
CA ARG A 54 18.09 4.73 5.19
C ARG A 54 17.04 5.58 4.46
N VAL A 55 17.45 6.32 3.44
CA VAL A 55 16.53 7.13 2.60
C VAL A 55 15.54 6.27 1.83
N PRO A 56 15.96 5.27 1.00
CA PRO A 56 15.01 4.42 0.28
C PRO A 56 14.13 3.59 1.21
N PHE A 57 14.59 3.23 2.41
CA PHE A 57 13.75 2.57 3.42
C PHE A 57 12.58 3.44 3.86
N THR A 58 12.83 4.67 4.31
CA THR A 58 11.77 5.60 4.72
C THR A 58 10.82 5.90 3.57
N LEU A 59 11.36 6.09 2.36
CA LEU A 59 10.55 6.34 1.17
C LEU A 59 9.64 5.15 0.82
N SER A 60 10.15 3.92 0.95
CA SER A 60 9.36 2.71 0.69
C SER A 60 8.16 2.58 1.63
N ILE A 61 8.33 2.90 2.92
CA ILE A 61 7.24 2.88 3.90
C ILE A 61 6.17 3.91 3.53
N ILE A 62 6.57 5.14 3.20
CA ILE A 62 5.64 6.19 2.79
C ILE A 62 4.84 5.77 1.56
N PHE A 63 5.51 5.24 0.54
CA PHE A 63 4.86 4.77 -0.69
C PHE A 63 3.89 3.62 -0.43
N MET A 64 4.27 2.69 0.44
CA MET A 64 3.44 1.55 0.81
C MET A 64 2.21 1.98 1.61
N ILE A 65 2.33 2.95 2.53
CA ILE A 65 1.19 3.52 3.28
C ILE A 65 0.23 4.23 2.34
N ILE A 66 0.74 5.15 1.51
CA ILE A 66 -0.09 5.92 0.56
C ILE A 66 -0.77 4.98 -0.45
N GLY A 67 -0.02 4.04 -1.01
CA GLY A 67 -0.53 3.04 -1.93
C GLY A 67 -1.62 2.17 -1.30
N SER A 68 -1.43 1.73 -0.05
CA SER A 68 -2.42 0.92 0.67
C SER A 68 -3.70 1.69 0.98
N LEU A 69 -3.59 2.96 1.41
CA LEU A 69 -4.74 3.81 1.67
C LEU A 69 -5.55 4.05 0.38
N LEU A 70 -4.88 4.35 -0.73
CA LEU A 70 -5.54 4.51 -2.03
C LEU A 70 -6.14 3.21 -2.56
N PHE A 71 -5.50 2.07 -2.30
CA PHE A 71 -6.04 0.78 -2.70
C PHE A 71 -7.29 0.42 -1.88
N ALA A 72 -7.30 0.71 -0.58
CA ALA A 72 -8.44 0.47 0.28
C ALA A 72 -9.67 1.28 -0.16
N THR A 73 -9.51 2.55 -0.53
CA THR A 73 -10.65 3.36 -1.02
C THR A 73 -11.23 2.81 -2.32
N VAL A 74 -10.37 2.36 -3.25
CA VAL A 74 -10.78 1.70 -4.49
C VAL A 74 -11.53 0.39 -4.21
N MET A 75 -11.08 -0.39 -3.23
CA MET A 75 -11.73 -1.65 -2.85
C MET A 75 -13.12 -1.43 -2.22
N ILE A 76 -13.27 -0.44 -1.35
CA ILE A 76 -14.56 -0.08 -0.74
C ILE A 76 -15.56 0.34 -1.84
N ASP A 77 -15.10 1.13 -2.81
CA ASP A 77 -15.88 1.51 -3.99
C ASP A 77 -16.32 0.29 -4.82
N ALA A 78 -15.43 -0.68 -5.01
CA ALA A 78 -15.72 -1.89 -5.78
C ALA A 78 -16.77 -2.77 -5.08
N ILE A 79 -16.62 -2.99 -3.77
CA ILE A 79 -17.54 -3.78 -2.95
C ILE A 79 -18.93 -3.11 -2.92
N SER A 80 -18.98 -1.78 -2.81
CA SER A 80 -20.24 -1.04 -2.80
C SER A 80 -20.97 -1.12 -4.13
N ALA A 81 -20.23 -1.04 -5.25
CA ALA A 81 -20.80 -1.20 -6.59
C ALA A 81 -21.33 -2.62 -6.85
N GLU A 82 -20.65 -3.64 -6.32
CA GLU A 82 -21.07 -5.04 -6.43
C GLU A 82 -22.35 -5.31 -5.61
N LYS A 83 -22.43 -4.77 -4.39
CA LYS A 83 -23.61 -4.89 -3.53
C LYS A 83 -24.88 -4.33 -4.17
N ILE A 84 -24.77 -3.20 -4.89
CA ILE A 84 -25.89 -2.58 -5.63
C ILE A 84 -26.31 -3.44 -6.83
N LYS A 85 -25.37 -4.12 -7.49
CA LYS A 85 -25.67 -5.02 -8.62
C LYS A 85 -26.38 -6.30 -8.17
N MET A 86 -26.02 -6.85 -7.01
CA MET A 86 -26.63 -8.08 -6.49
C MET A 86 -28.01 -7.86 -5.84
N ASN A 87 -28.33 -6.64 -5.42
CA ASN A 87 -29.65 -6.29 -4.91
C ASN A 87 -30.29 -5.16 -5.75
N PRO A 88 -30.85 -5.47 -6.93
CA PRO A 88 -31.48 -4.47 -7.79
C PRO A 88 -32.78 -3.91 -7.21
N GLU A 89 -33.44 -4.59 -6.26
CA GLU A 89 -34.70 -4.13 -5.66
C GLU A 89 -34.52 -2.91 -4.75
N SER A 90 -33.41 -2.78 -4.02
CA SER A 90 -33.18 -1.59 -3.17
C SER A 90 -33.11 -0.28 -3.98
N LYS A 91 -32.60 -0.36 -5.22
CA LYS A 91 -32.54 0.78 -6.14
C LYS A 91 -33.93 1.17 -6.66
N ASN A 92 -34.82 0.19 -6.86
CA ASN A 92 -36.18 0.44 -7.33
C ASN A 92 -37.09 0.96 -6.21
N ILE A 93 -36.86 0.53 -4.96
CA ILE A 93 -37.61 1.01 -3.78
C ILE A 93 -37.33 2.50 -3.55
N GLU A 94 -36.07 2.92 -3.56
CA GLU A 94 -35.66 4.32 -3.39
C GLU A 94 -36.26 5.24 -4.48
N VAL A 95 -36.28 4.79 -5.74
CA VAL A 95 -36.91 5.55 -6.84
C VAL A 95 -38.44 5.59 -6.71
N SER A 96 -39.07 4.51 -6.24
CA SER A 96 -40.52 4.45 -6.06
C SER A 96 -41.03 5.30 -4.88
N GLU A 97 -40.19 5.58 -3.91
CA GLU A 97 -40.51 6.43 -2.75
C GLU A 97 -40.41 7.91 -3.14
N ILE A 98 -39.39 8.29 -3.92
CA ILE A 98 -39.23 9.65 -4.47
C ILE A 98 -40.38 10.01 -5.43
N VAL A 99 -40.88 9.06 -6.22
CA VAL A 99 -41.98 9.29 -7.18
C VAL A 99 -43.37 9.37 -6.52
N LYS A 100 -43.49 8.99 -5.23
CA LYS A 100 -44.76 9.09 -4.48
C LYS A 100 -44.92 10.40 -3.71
N GLU A 101 -43.89 11.24 -3.64
CA GLU A 101 -43.95 12.55 -3.00
C GLU A 101 -44.30 13.71 -3.95
N ASP A 102 -44.54 13.42 -5.25
CA ASP A 102 -45.03 14.37 -6.26
C ASP A 102 -46.55 14.24 -6.51
#